data_AF-A0A2N1PVW2-F1
#
_entry.id   AF-A0A2N1PVW2-F1
#
_cell.length_a   1.000
_cell.length_b   1.000
_cell.length_c   1.000
_cell.angle_alpha   90.00
_cell.angle_beta   90.00
_cell.angle_gamma   90.00
#
_symmetry.space_group_name_H-M   'P 1'
#
loop_
_entity.id
_entity.type
_entity.pdbx_description
1 polymer ?
#
loop_
_entity_poly.entity_id
_entity_poly.type
_entity_poly.pdbx_seq_one_letter_code
_entity_poly.pdbx_strand_id
1 'polypeptide(L)'
;MKNWDLNDLYQGFDETYENDIKRFDELTDEHIKWIHEGKKDDISYIDGYLKIQEEISKLVRTLYSYASLTMATDVTNQVAPGYLAKLQRISRKSTAEDVIFSRYLTTVDLDKLALKSPMIKKYLFNLKKEQTEASHLLSEKEEVLYAKLRELASGSWGMLQSLTTANLPVSYRDKEITLSEVRNLANDGDASVRCDAYEAELKAYAGIEDQVSMALSNIKREVVIMNELRGYESALEKTLNQSNMTADTLNSMIESMKDFRPHFERYLKAKATYLGHKDGLPFYDMFAPVGKLDKTYTFDEAKDTVLEAFYGYSPRLGDFAKKAFEKEWIDVYPRKGKRGGAFC
;
A
#
# COMPACT_ATOMS: atom_id res chain seq x y z
N MET A 1 -0.14 19.39 -24.18
CA MET A 1 -0.72 18.51 -23.14
C MET A 1 -0.16 18.95 -21.83
N LYS A 2 -1.01 19.29 -20.86
CA LYS A 2 -0.56 19.75 -19.56
C LYS A 2 -0.44 18.54 -18.61
N ASN A 3 0.62 18.53 -17.82
CA ASN A 3 0.68 17.70 -16.61
C ASN A 3 -0.34 18.24 -15.60
N TRP A 4 -0.55 17.53 -14.49
CA TRP A 4 -1.25 18.16 -13.37
C TRP A 4 -0.56 19.44 -12.90
N ASP A 5 -1.31 20.30 -12.23
CA ASP A 5 -0.77 21.45 -11.51
C ASP A 5 -0.48 21.05 -10.05
N LEU A 6 0.80 21.12 -9.66
CA LEU A 6 1.25 20.85 -8.29
C LEU A 6 1.56 22.14 -7.51
N ASN A 7 1.26 23.31 -8.04
CA ASN A 7 1.56 24.61 -7.43
C ASN A 7 0.81 24.84 -6.11
N ASP A 8 -0.30 24.13 -5.87
CA ASP A 8 -0.96 24.10 -4.57
C ASP A 8 -0.07 23.47 -3.47
N LEU A 9 0.97 22.70 -3.86
CA LEU A 9 2.01 22.16 -2.98
C LEU A 9 3.27 23.02 -3.03
N TYR A 10 3.92 23.08 -4.20
CA TYR A 10 5.14 23.85 -4.44
C TYR A 10 5.24 24.26 -5.91
N GLN A 11 5.88 25.40 -6.21
CA GLN A 11 6.07 25.87 -7.60
C GLN A 11 7.27 25.20 -8.29
N GLY A 12 8.08 24.47 -7.53
CA GLY A 12 9.30 23.83 -7.96
C GLY A 12 9.96 23.13 -6.78
N PHE A 13 11.12 22.51 -7.05
CA PHE A 13 12.13 22.31 -6.02
C PHE A 13 12.82 23.65 -5.72
N ASP A 14 12.02 24.62 -5.27
CA ASP A 14 12.39 26.02 -5.09
C ASP A 14 12.89 26.29 -3.66
N GLU A 15 13.11 27.58 -3.35
CA GLU A 15 13.55 28.00 -2.02
C GLU A 15 12.56 27.61 -0.91
N THR A 16 11.26 27.64 -1.19
CA THR A 16 10.23 27.23 -0.22
C THR A 16 10.36 25.74 0.08
N TYR A 17 10.50 24.90 -0.96
CA TYR A 17 10.70 23.46 -0.80
C TYR A 17 11.96 23.14 0.01
N GLU A 18 13.08 23.80 -0.29
CA GLU A 18 14.33 23.59 0.44
C GLU A 18 14.27 24.08 1.89
N ASN A 19 13.57 25.19 2.15
CA ASN A 19 13.37 25.69 3.51
C ASN A 19 12.46 24.77 4.33
N ASP A 20 11.42 24.20 3.73
CA ASP A 20 10.57 23.20 4.39
C ASP A 20 11.34 21.92 4.69
N ILE A 21 12.29 21.50 3.83
CA ILE A 21 13.19 20.38 4.15
C ILE A 21 14.07 20.71 5.35
N LYS A 22 14.65 21.91 5.42
CA LYS A 22 15.45 22.34 6.59
C LYS A 22 14.59 22.34 7.85
N ARG A 23 13.37 22.88 7.77
CA ARG A 23 12.42 22.88 8.90
C ARG A 23 12.06 21.46 9.33
N PHE A 24 11.87 20.54 8.37
CA PHE A 24 11.65 19.13 8.68
C PHE A 24 12.85 18.51 9.40
N ASP A 25 14.08 18.79 8.95
CA ASP A 25 15.31 18.33 9.61
C ASP A 25 15.44 18.86 11.04
N GLU A 26 15.20 20.16 11.23
CA GLU A 26 15.20 20.82 12.54
C GLU A 26 14.14 20.24 13.47
N LEU A 27 12.90 20.05 12.99
CA LEU A 27 11.83 19.42 13.76
C LEU A 27 12.16 17.97 14.14
N THR A 28 12.87 17.25 13.27
CA THR A 28 13.34 15.90 13.59
C THR A 28 14.37 15.92 14.71
N ASP A 29 15.30 16.88 14.69
CA ASP A 29 16.28 17.07 15.77
C ASP A 29 15.58 17.56 17.07
N GLU A 30 14.56 18.41 16.97
CA GLU A 30 13.70 18.83 18.10
C GLU A 30 12.95 17.64 18.70
N HIS A 31 12.41 16.75 17.86
CA HIS A 31 11.73 15.52 18.27
C HIS A 31 12.69 14.61 19.05
N ILE A 32 13.87 14.34 18.50
CA ILE A 32 14.90 13.51 19.15
C ILE A 32 15.25 14.10 20.53
N LYS A 33 15.51 15.40 20.59
CA LYS A 33 15.79 16.10 21.84
C LYS A 33 14.62 16.01 22.83
N TRP A 34 13.39 16.16 22.35
CA TRP A 34 12.19 16.08 23.17
C TRP A 34 12.04 14.71 23.82
N ILE A 35 12.31 13.62 23.09
CA ILE A 35 12.23 12.25 23.63
C ILE A 35 13.21 12.03 24.79
N HIS A 36 14.40 12.62 24.74
CA HIS A 36 15.40 12.46 25.81
C HIS A 36 15.25 13.44 26.97
N GLU A 37 14.86 14.69 26.71
CA GLU A 37 14.91 15.78 27.69
C GLU A 37 13.54 16.35 28.08
N GLY A 38 12.50 16.05 27.31
CA GLY A 38 11.16 16.66 27.44
C GLY A 38 10.34 16.10 28.59
N LYS A 39 10.74 14.97 29.19
CA LYS A 39 9.95 14.29 30.22
C LYS A 39 10.05 15.01 31.58
N LYS A 40 9.06 15.84 31.87
CA LYS A 40 8.85 16.47 33.20
C LYS A 40 7.70 15.81 33.96
N ASP A 41 6.60 15.59 33.25
CA ASP A 41 5.43 14.83 33.68
C ASP A 41 4.78 14.17 32.44
N ASP A 42 3.90 13.21 32.66
CA ASP A 42 3.38 12.39 31.56
C ASP A 42 2.53 13.20 30.56
N ILE A 43 1.78 14.21 31.04
CA ILE A 43 0.92 15.02 30.18
C ILE A 43 1.78 15.94 29.32
N SER A 44 2.69 16.70 29.94
CA SER A 44 3.53 17.63 29.18
C SER A 44 4.38 16.90 28.14
N TYR A 45 4.92 15.72 28.50
CA TYR A 45 5.73 14.90 27.61
C TYR A 45 4.96 14.44 26.36
N ILE A 46 3.76 13.89 26.53
CA ILE A 46 2.93 13.41 25.40
C ILE A 46 2.41 14.60 24.57
N ASP A 47 1.97 15.68 25.22
CA ASP A 47 1.49 16.87 24.51
C ASP A 47 2.60 17.50 23.64
N GLY A 48 3.83 17.58 24.15
CA GLY A 48 4.97 18.08 23.39
C GLY A 48 5.31 17.19 22.20
N TYR A 49 5.32 15.87 22.39
CA TYR A 49 5.51 14.91 21.30
C TYR A 49 4.46 15.09 20.21
N LEU A 50 3.18 15.13 20.59
CA LEU A 50 2.07 15.27 19.64
C LEU A 50 2.15 16.59 18.84
N LYS A 51 2.64 17.69 19.43
CA LYS A 51 2.80 18.97 18.73
C LYS A 51 3.85 18.88 17.64
N ILE A 52 5.01 18.34 17.99
CA ILE A 52 6.13 18.16 17.05
C ILE A 52 5.71 17.20 15.93
N GLN A 53 5.05 16.09 16.27
CA GLN A 53 4.55 15.11 15.29
C GLN A 53 3.49 15.68 14.36
N GLU A 54 2.62 16.58 14.82
CA GLU A 54 1.62 17.25 13.97
C GLU A 54 2.30 18.15 12.93
N GLU A 55 3.36 18.88 13.31
CA GLU A 55 4.16 19.70 12.40
C GLU A 55 4.94 18.85 11.40
N ILE A 56 5.66 17.83 11.87
CA ILE A 56 6.41 16.88 11.03
C ILE A 56 5.46 16.23 10.02
N SER A 57 4.31 15.71 10.45
CA SER A 57 3.36 15.02 9.58
C SER A 57 2.85 15.90 8.44
N LYS A 58 2.57 17.18 8.72
CA LYS A 58 2.11 18.13 7.69
C LYS A 58 3.20 18.40 6.66
N LEU A 59 4.42 18.68 7.12
CA LEU A 59 5.56 19.00 6.24
C LEU A 59 5.97 17.79 5.40
N VAL A 60 6.21 16.65 6.04
CA VAL A 60 6.66 15.43 5.35
C VAL A 60 5.65 14.99 4.30
N ARG A 61 4.34 15.05 4.60
CA ARG A 61 3.32 14.67 3.63
C ARG A 61 3.38 15.56 2.39
N THR A 62 3.44 16.88 2.54
CA THR A 62 3.49 17.83 1.42
C THR A 62 4.78 17.68 0.62
N LEU A 63 5.94 17.63 1.30
CA LEU A 63 7.27 17.46 0.70
C LEU A 63 7.35 16.16 -0.13
N TYR A 64 6.91 15.05 0.46
CA TYR A 64 6.94 13.74 -0.17
C TYR A 64 5.93 13.64 -1.33
N SER A 65 4.71 14.14 -1.16
CA SER A 65 3.70 14.17 -2.22
C SER A 65 4.23 14.92 -3.44
N TYR A 66 4.82 16.11 -3.28
CA TYR A 66 5.36 16.86 -4.42
C TYR A 66 6.47 16.12 -5.17
N ALA A 67 7.47 15.58 -4.46
CA ALA A 67 8.56 14.85 -5.09
C ALA A 67 8.09 13.54 -5.75
N SER A 68 7.21 12.78 -5.08
CA SER A 68 6.70 11.51 -5.61
C SER A 68 5.77 11.69 -6.81
N LEU A 69 4.92 12.73 -6.81
CA LEU A 69 4.09 13.10 -7.95
C LEU A 69 4.98 13.59 -9.11
N THR A 70 6.00 14.41 -8.85
CA THR A 70 6.97 14.82 -9.88
C THR A 70 7.69 13.63 -10.50
N MET A 71 8.06 12.61 -9.72
CA MET A 71 8.65 11.37 -10.24
C MET A 71 7.63 10.53 -11.02
N ALA A 72 6.34 10.59 -10.68
CA ALA A 72 5.32 9.84 -11.40
C ALA A 72 4.98 10.45 -12.77
N THR A 73 5.14 11.77 -12.94
CA THR A 73 4.96 12.44 -14.24
C THR A 73 6.10 12.15 -15.22
N ASP A 74 7.30 11.87 -14.69
CA ASP A 74 8.49 11.46 -15.44
C ASP A 74 9.45 10.62 -14.56
N VAL A 75 9.47 9.31 -14.78
CA VAL A 75 10.34 8.35 -14.09
C VAL A 75 11.82 8.53 -14.44
N THR A 76 12.14 9.30 -15.48
CA THR A 76 13.53 9.64 -15.84
C THR A 76 14.03 10.91 -15.13
N ASN A 77 13.19 11.54 -14.29
CA ASN A 77 13.56 12.70 -13.51
C ASN A 77 14.75 12.40 -12.58
N GLN A 78 15.83 13.17 -12.73
CA GLN A 78 17.08 12.96 -11.96
C GLN A 78 17.07 13.65 -10.58
N VAL A 79 16.16 14.59 -10.35
CA VAL A 79 16.14 15.48 -9.18
C VAL A 79 15.24 14.93 -8.07
N ALA A 80 14.01 14.56 -8.42
CA ALA A 80 13.00 14.09 -7.46
C ALA A 80 13.46 12.86 -6.63
N PRO A 81 14.13 11.83 -7.21
CA PRO A 81 14.65 10.72 -6.42
C PRO A 81 15.68 11.16 -5.37
N GLY A 82 16.50 12.16 -5.67
CA GLY A 82 17.45 12.74 -4.73
C GLY A 82 16.76 13.37 -3.51
N TYR A 83 15.67 14.10 -3.74
CA TYR A 83 14.85 14.66 -2.66
C TYR A 83 14.13 13.58 -1.85
N LEU A 84 13.54 12.56 -2.50
CA LEU A 84 12.94 11.44 -1.78
C LEU A 84 13.96 10.73 -0.88
N ALA A 85 15.18 10.50 -1.37
CA ALA A 85 16.26 9.92 -0.57
C ALA A 85 16.70 10.84 0.59
N LYS A 86 16.73 12.17 0.37
CA LYS A 86 17.00 13.17 1.43
C LYS A 86 15.93 13.12 2.52
N LEU A 87 14.64 13.16 2.16
CA LEU A 87 13.52 13.07 3.10
C LEU A 87 13.56 11.76 3.90
N GLN A 88 13.77 10.62 3.23
CA GLN A 88 13.90 9.33 3.90
C GLN A 88 15.08 9.28 4.88
N ARG A 89 16.21 9.93 4.54
CA ARG A 89 17.36 10.01 5.45
C ARG A 89 17.04 10.81 6.70
N ILE A 90 16.32 11.93 6.57
CA ILE A 90 15.88 12.74 7.71
C ILE A 90 14.93 11.92 8.59
N SER A 91 13.89 11.30 8.02
CA SER A 91 12.95 10.45 8.78
C SER A 91 13.64 9.32 9.56
N ARG A 92 14.72 8.74 9.00
CA ARG A 92 15.47 7.68 9.69
C ARG A 92 16.27 8.16 10.91
N LYS A 93 16.49 9.47 11.07
CA LYS A 93 17.22 10.00 12.23
C LYS A 93 16.52 9.68 13.55
N SER A 94 15.18 9.71 13.59
CA SER A 94 14.39 9.58 14.82
C SER A 94 13.82 8.18 15.08
N THR A 95 14.21 7.17 14.29
CA THR A 95 13.59 5.83 14.38
C THR A 95 13.79 5.18 15.75
N ALA A 96 14.92 5.41 16.42
CA ALA A 96 15.16 4.86 17.76
C ALA A 96 14.27 5.57 18.80
N GLU A 97 14.10 6.87 18.66
CA GLU A 97 13.34 7.75 19.54
C GLU A 97 11.83 7.52 19.42
N ASP A 98 11.33 7.21 18.22
CA ASP A 98 9.96 6.76 18.01
C ASP A 98 9.69 5.47 18.81
N VAL A 99 10.60 4.49 18.77
CA VAL A 99 10.50 3.25 19.55
C VAL A 99 10.54 3.51 21.05
N ILE A 100 11.39 4.44 21.51
CA ILE A 100 11.45 4.85 22.92
C ILE A 100 10.10 5.43 23.36
N PHE A 101 9.50 6.31 22.54
CA PHE A 101 8.20 6.89 22.84
C PHE A 101 7.09 5.83 22.88
N SER A 102 7.01 4.95 21.89
CA SER A 102 5.99 3.89 21.86
C SER A 102 6.11 2.99 23.09
N ARG A 103 7.32 2.61 23.51
CA ARG A 103 7.54 1.86 24.76
C ARG A 103 7.11 2.65 25.99
N TYR A 104 7.42 3.93 26.05
CA TYR A 104 6.98 4.78 27.16
C TYR A 104 5.45 4.79 27.29
N LEU A 105 4.70 4.75 26.19
CA LEU A 105 3.24 4.67 26.25
C LEU A 105 2.75 3.46 27.06
N THR A 106 3.46 2.33 27.07
CA THR A 106 3.06 1.14 27.85
C THR A 106 3.18 1.35 29.36
N THR A 107 3.82 2.43 29.80
CA THR A 107 4.04 2.77 31.22
C THR A 107 2.98 3.70 31.81
N VAL A 108 2.05 4.21 30.99
CA VAL A 108 1.07 5.23 31.40
C VAL A 108 -0.38 4.79 31.15
N ASP A 109 -1.30 5.41 31.89
CA ASP A 109 -2.75 5.23 31.73
C ASP A 109 -3.32 6.34 30.83
N LEU A 110 -3.39 6.09 29.52
CA LEU A 110 -3.83 7.07 28.53
C LEU A 110 -5.25 7.57 28.75
N ASP A 111 -6.15 6.74 29.30
CA ASP A 111 -7.53 7.16 29.59
C ASP A 111 -7.54 8.20 30.71
N LYS A 112 -6.79 7.98 31.79
CA LYS A 112 -6.66 8.97 32.87
C LYS A 112 -6.01 10.27 32.41
N LEU A 113 -5.00 10.18 31.55
CA LEU A 113 -4.33 11.37 31.01
C LEU A 113 -5.25 12.16 30.05
N ALA A 114 -6.06 11.47 29.23
CA ALA A 114 -7.02 12.10 28.33
C ALA A 114 -8.14 12.87 29.06
N LEU A 115 -8.43 12.56 30.32
CA LEU A 115 -9.35 13.35 31.14
C LEU A 115 -8.78 14.72 31.51
N LYS A 116 -7.45 14.87 31.46
CA LYS A 116 -6.72 16.06 31.92
C LYS A 116 -6.08 16.86 30.77
N SER A 117 -5.82 16.25 29.61
CA SER A 117 -5.32 16.92 28.41
C SER A 117 -6.31 16.80 27.24
N PRO A 118 -6.84 17.94 26.73
CA PRO A 118 -7.61 17.95 25.49
C PRO A 118 -6.85 17.42 24.27
N MET A 119 -5.52 17.58 24.25
CA MET A 119 -4.67 17.14 23.14
C MET A 119 -4.49 15.63 23.14
N ILE A 120 -4.19 15.03 24.30
CA ILE A 120 -4.19 13.56 24.45
C ILE A 120 -5.57 13.01 24.09
N LYS A 121 -6.66 13.63 24.55
CA LYS A 121 -8.02 13.21 24.22
C LYS A 121 -8.30 13.22 22.71
N LYS A 122 -7.85 14.25 22.00
CA LYS A 122 -7.97 14.36 20.54
C LYS A 122 -7.27 13.21 19.81
N TYR A 123 -6.12 12.78 20.31
CA TYR A 123 -5.28 11.74 19.70
C TYR A 123 -5.36 10.37 20.39
N LEU A 124 -6.29 10.18 21.32
CA LEU A 124 -6.35 9.02 22.22
C LEU A 124 -6.42 7.70 21.46
N PHE A 125 -7.19 7.65 20.37
CA PHE A 125 -7.31 6.46 19.54
C PHE A 125 -5.96 6.02 18.95
N ASN A 126 -5.21 6.97 18.37
CA ASN A 126 -3.90 6.68 17.77
C ASN A 126 -2.87 6.28 18.85
N LEU A 127 -2.84 7.01 19.97
CA LEU A 127 -1.96 6.68 21.09
C LEU A 127 -2.25 5.31 21.67
N LYS A 128 -3.52 4.92 21.80
CA LYS A 128 -3.89 3.58 22.27
C LYS A 128 -3.48 2.49 21.28
N LYS A 129 -3.65 2.73 19.98
CA LYS A 129 -3.18 1.80 18.96
C LYS A 129 -1.66 1.59 19.07
N GLU A 130 -0.91 2.68 19.18
CA GLU A 130 0.54 2.63 19.37
C GLU A 130 0.92 1.93 20.69
N GLN A 131 0.20 2.19 21.79
CA GLN A 131 0.41 1.52 23.08
C GLN A 131 0.20 0.00 22.97
N THR A 132 -0.85 -0.45 22.27
CA THR A 132 -1.11 -1.88 22.03
C THR A 132 -0.04 -2.50 21.13
N GLU A 133 0.39 -1.82 20.06
CA GLU A 133 1.49 -2.32 19.22
C GLU A 133 2.81 -2.39 20.01
N ALA A 134 3.05 -1.41 20.88
CA ALA A 134 4.25 -1.35 21.71
C ALA A 134 4.34 -2.44 22.78
N SER A 135 3.20 -2.95 23.29
CA SER A 135 3.21 -4.07 24.24
C SER A 135 3.68 -5.39 23.62
N HIS A 136 3.73 -5.46 22.29
CA HIS A 136 4.25 -6.59 21.53
C HIS A 136 5.69 -6.40 21.04
N LEU A 137 6.39 -5.34 21.45
CA LEU A 137 7.81 -5.18 21.14
C LEU A 137 8.66 -6.12 22.00
N LEU A 138 9.68 -6.73 21.40
CA LEU A 138 10.71 -7.48 22.14
C LEU A 138 11.58 -6.54 22.98
N SER A 139 12.71 -6.97 23.54
CA SER A 139 13.70 -6.00 24.04
C SER A 139 14.28 -5.16 22.91
N GLU A 140 14.83 -3.98 23.22
CA GLU A 140 15.49 -3.11 22.23
C GLU A 140 16.60 -3.85 21.46
N LYS A 141 17.43 -4.63 22.17
CA LYS A 141 18.52 -5.41 21.57
C LYS A 141 17.99 -6.48 20.61
N GLU A 142 16.89 -7.15 20.96
CA GLU A 142 16.26 -8.16 20.11
C GLU A 142 15.61 -7.54 18.88
N GLU A 143 14.94 -6.40 19.01
CA GLU A 143 14.34 -5.69 17.87
C GLU A 143 15.42 -5.20 16.89
N VAL A 144 16.52 -4.64 17.39
CA VAL A 144 17.66 -4.21 16.54
C VAL A 144 18.33 -5.41 15.86
N LEU A 145 18.52 -6.52 16.60
CA LEU A 145 19.07 -7.74 16.03
C LEU A 145 18.16 -8.29 14.92
N TYR A 146 16.86 -8.41 15.21
CA TYR A 146 15.89 -8.91 14.24
C TYR A 146 15.82 -8.02 13.00
N ALA A 147 15.81 -6.70 13.16
CA ALA A 147 15.79 -5.77 12.02
C ALA A 147 16.96 -6.02 11.05
N LYS A 148 18.16 -6.28 11.57
CA LYS A 148 19.35 -6.61 10.76
C LYS A 148 19.25 -8.00 10.12
N LEU A 149 18.74 -8.99 10.86
CA LEU A 149 18.63 -10.36 10.36
C LEU A 149 17.50 -10.55 9.35
N ARG A 150 16.43 -9.75 9.44
CA ARG A 150 15.26 -9.83 8.56
C ARG A 150 15.61 -9.63 7.09
N GLU A 151 16.59 -8.78 6.79
CA GLU A 151 17.10 -8.57 5.43
C GLU A 151 17.67 -9.88 4.84
N LEU A 152 18.32 -10.69 5.69
CA LEU A 152 18.89 -12.00 5.33
C LEU A 152 17.86 -13.14 5.35
N ALA A 153 16.67 -12.89 5.91
CA ALA A 153 15.58 -13.86 6.05
C ALA A 153 14.45 -13.55 5.07
N SER A 154 13.27 -13.15 5.54
CA SER A 154 12.08 -12.90 4.71
C SER A 154 12.33 -11.91 3.57
N GLY A 155 13.20 -10.92 3.78
CA GLY A 155 13.63 -10.01 2.73
C GLY A 155 14.29 -10.74 1.56
N SER A 156 15.31 -11.55 1.85
CA SER A 156 16.03 -12.34 0.85
C SER A 156 15.17 -13.44 0.21
N TRP A 157 14.31 -14.11 0.98
CA TRP A 157 13.37 -15.10 0.43
C TRP A 157 12.32 -14.47 -0.49
N GLY A 158 11.80 -13.28 -0.14
CA GLY A 158 10.89 -12.53 -1.00
C GLY A 158 11.57 -12.08 -2.29
N MET A 159 12.84 -11.66 -2.21
CA MET A 159 13.65 -11.32 -3.38
C MET A 159 13.91 -12.56 -4.26
N LEU A 160 14.24 -13.71 -3.66
CA LEU A 160 14.45 -14.95 -4.39
C LEU A 160 13.17 -15.35 -5.14
N GLN A 161 12.01 -15.33 -4.48
CA GLN A 161 10.73 -15.65 -5.11
C GLN A 161 10.46 -14.71 -6.28
N SER A 162 10.66 -13.40 -6.08
CA SER A 162 10.45 -12.37 -7.11
C SER A 162 11.36 -12.58 -8.32
N LEU A 163 12.66 -12.79 -8.10
CA LEU A 163 13.64 -13.05 -9.16
C LEU A 163 13.34 -14.36 -9.90
N THR A 164 12.94 -15.40 -9.16
CA THR A 164 12.62 -16.71 -9.74
C THR A 164 11.42 -16.61 -10.68
N THR A 165 10.35 -15.93 -10.28
CA THR A 165 9.18 -15.77 -11.15
C THR A 165 9.40 -14.76 -12.27
N ALA A 166 10.18 -13.70 -12.03
CA ALA A 166 10.46 -12.68 -13.05
C ALA A 166 11.32 -13.23 -14.20
N ASN A 167 12.26 -14.14 -13.89
CA ASN A 167 13.17 -14.73 -14.87
C ASN A 167 12.66 -16.08 -15.41
N LEU A 168 11.43 -16.51 -15.09
CA LEU A 168 10.88 -17.76 -15.58
C LEU A 168 10.53 -17.64 -17.08
N PRO A 169 11.25 -18.32 -17.99
CA PRO A 169 10.85 -18.38 -19.39
C PRO A 169 9.61 -19.27 -19.55
N VAL A 170 8.68 -18.84 -20.39
CA VAL A 170 7.49 -19.60 -20.74
C VAL A 170 7.52 -19.91 -22.23
N SER A 171 7.57 -21.19 -22.59
CA SER A 171 7.45 -21.63 -23.98
C SER A 171 5.98 -21.61 -24.42
N TYR A 172 5.62 -20.69 -25.31
CA TYR A 172 4.28 -20.50 -25.84
C TYR A 172 4.30 -20.34 -27.36
N ARG A 173 3.65 -21.26 -28.10
CA ARG A 173 3.53 -21.27 -29.58
C ARG A 173 4.86 -20.95 -30.30
N ASP A 174 5.88 -21.77 -30.02
CA ASP A 174 7.24 -21.68 -30.57
C ASP A 174 8.01 -20.40 -30.24
N LYS A 175 7.54 -19.64 -29.24
CA LYS A 175 8.21 -18.47 -28.71
C LYS A 175 8.49 -18.65 -27.24
N GLU A 176 9.55 -18.03 -26.77
CA GLU A 176 9.78 -17.81 -25.35
C GLU A 176 9.22 -16.43 -25.00
N ILE A 177 8.31 -16.40 -24.02
CA ILE A 177 7.72 -15.18 -23.47
C ILE A 177 7.84 -15.18 -21.95
N THR A 178 7.63 -14.04 -21.33
CA THR A 178 7.65 -13.90 -19.86
C THR A 178 6.38 -14.44 -19.21
N LEU A 179 6.46 -14.74 -17.91
CA LEU A 179 5.30 -15.11 -17.10
C LEU A 179 4.18 -14.05 -17.11
N SER A 180 4.53 -12.76 -17.17
CA SER A 180 3.54 -11.69 -17.25
C SER A 180 2.86 -11.63 -18.61
N GLU A 181 3.60 -11.84 -19.70
CA GLU A 181 3.03 -11.88 -21.05
C GLU A 181 2.06 -13.04 -21.22
N VAL A 182 2.42 -14.26 -20.78
CA VAL A 182 1.52 -15.42 -20.91
C VAL A 182 0.24 -15.23 -20.09
N ARG A 183 0.32 -14.66 -18.89
CA ARG A 183 -0.85 -14.41 -18.02
C ARG A 183 -1.80 -13.37 -18.61
N ASN A 184 -1.29 -12.38 -19.33
CA ASN A 184 -2.12 -11.37 -20.00
C ASN A 184 -3.02 -11.98 -21.09
N LEU A 185 -2.59 -13.10 -21.71
CA LEU A 185 -3.36 -13.81 -22.72
C LEU A 185 -4.66 -14.43 -22.16
N ALA A 186 -4.83 -14.52 -20.84
CA ALA A 186 -6.08 -15.01 -20.24
C ALA A 186 -7.32 -14.17 -20.58
N ASN A 187 -7.14 -12.92 -21.04
CA ASN A 187 -8.22 -12.03 -21.46
C ASN A 187 -8.40 -11.99 -22.99
N ASP A 188 -7.64 -12.78 -23.76
CA ASP A 188 -7.73 -12.80 -25.22
C ASP A 188 -9.13 -13.24 -25.68
N GLY A 189 -9.60 -12.72 -26.81
CA GLY A 189 -10.89 -13.10 -27.39
C GLY A 189 -10.91 -14.54 -27.90
N ASP A 190 -9.76 -15.08 -28.33
CA ASP A 190 -9.63 -16.44 -28.87
C ASP A 190 -9.44 -17.47 -27.74
N ALA A 191 -10.32 -18.46 -27.69
CA ALA A 191 -10.27 -19.54 -26.70
C ALA A 191 -9.01 -20.41 -26.80
N SER A 192 -8.48 -20.63 -28.01
CA SER A 192 -7.25 -21.40 -28.20
C SER A 192 -6.05 -20.68 -27.59
N VAL A 193 -6.00 -19.35 -27.72
CA VAL A 193 -4.93 -18.53 -27.14
C VAL A 193 -4.93 -18.65 -25.62
N ARG A 194 -6.11 -18.54 -25.00
CA ARG A 194 -6.27 -18.67 -23.55
C ARG A 194 -5.89 -20.06 -23.03
N CYS A 195 -6.35 -21.11 -23.70
CA CYS A 195 -6.06 -22.50 -23.33
C CYS A 195 -4.56 -22.79 -23.41
N ASP A 196 -3.93 -22.53 -24.55
CA ASP A 196 -2.49 -22.75 -24.76
C ASP A 196 -1.65 -21.95 -23.76
N ALA A 197 -2.08 -20.72 -23.43
CA ALA A 197 -1.38 -19.85 -22.50
C ALA A 197 -1.45 -20.39 -21.06
N TYR A 198 -2.63 -20.84 -20.63
CA TYR A 198 -2.81 -21.43 -19.31
C TYR A 198 -1.98 -22.72 -19.14
N GLU A 199 -1.97 -23.60 -20.15
CA GLU A 199 -1.16 -24.82 -20.10
C GLU A 199 0.35 -24.52 -20.10
N ALA A 200 0.78 -23.55 -20.90
CA ALA A 200 2.16 -23.08 -20.91
C ALA A 200 2.58 -22.48 -19.56
N GLU A 201 1.71 -21.68 -18.93
CA GLU A 201 1.92 -21.13 -17.59
C GLU A 201 2.10 -22.24 -16.55
N LEU A 202 1.17 -23.21 -16.48
CA LEU A 202 1.26 -24.32 -15.53
C LEU A 202 2.54 -25.15 -15.71
N LYS A 203 2.89 -25.45 -16.97
CA LYS A 203 4.12 -26.19 -17.29
C LYS A 203 5.37 -25.44 -16.85
N ALA A 204 5.40 -24.11 -16.99
CA ALA A 204 6.53 -23.30 -16.57
C ALA A 204 6.65 -23.27 -15.03
N TYR A 205 5.55 -23.15 -14.29
CA TYR A 205 5.60 -23.15 -12.82
C TYR A 205 6.18 -24.43 -12.22
N ALA A 206 5.94 -25.59 -12.83
CA ALA A 206 6.51 -26.85 -12.38
C ALA A 206 8.06 -26.82 -12.32
N GLY A 207 8.71 -25.96 -13.13
CA GLY A 207 10.17 -25.78 -13.10
C GLY A 207 10.69 -24.96 -11.91
N ILE A 208 9.82 -24.27 -11.18
CA ILE A 208 10.21 -23.40 -10.06
C ILE A 208 9.43 -23.64 -8.76
N GLU A 209 8.57 -24.67 -8.73
CA GLU A 209 7.64 -24.88 -7.61
C GLU A 209 8.37 -25.08 -6.28
N ASP A 210 9.49 -25.79 -6.27
CA ASP A 210 10.30 -26.04 -5.07
C ASP A 210 10.91 -24.75 -4.52
N GLN A 211 11.47 -23.91 -5.38
CA GLN A 211 12.09 -22.64 -5.01
C GLN A 211 11.05 -21.69 -4.43
N VAL A 212 9.88 -21.58 -5.08
CA VAL A 212 8.78 -20.74 -4.63
C VAL A 212 8.19 -21.28 -3.32
N SER A 213 7.97 -22.60 -3.21
CA SER A 213 7.46 -23.25 -2.01
C SER A 213 8.40 -23.06 -0.82
N MET A 214 9.71 -23.21 -1.02
CA MET A 214 10.73 -22.99 0.00
C MET A 214 10.76 -21.53 0.45
N ALA A 215 10.70 -20.56 -0.48
CA ALA A 215 10.66 -19.14 -0.15
C ALA A 215 9.42 -18.78 0.68
N LEU A 216 8.23 -19.20 0.25
CA LEU A 216 6.98 -18.97 0.98
C LEU A 216 7.01 -19.62 2.36
N SER A 217 7.51 -20.86 2.46
CA SER A 217 7.60 -21.58 3.72
C SER A 217 8.52 -20.90 4.73
N ASN A 218 9.68 -20.39 4.30
CA ASN A 218 10.59 -19.68 5.19
C ASN A 218 10.03 -18.32 5.64
N ILE A 219 9.39 -17.57 4.74
CA ILE A 219 8.69 -16.33 5.11
C ILE A 219 7.61 -16.63 6.15
N LYS A 220 6.80 -17.68 5.95
CA LYS A 220 5.75 -18.07 6.90
C LYS A 220 6.35 -18.48 8.25
N ARG A 221 7.43 -19.26 8.27
CA ARG A 221 8.09 -19.70 9.51
C ARG A 221 8.62 -18.52 10.31
N GLU A 222 9.27 -17.56 9.66
CA GLU A 222 9.71 -16.33 10.31
C GLU A 222 8.52 -15.56 10.90
N VAL A 223 7.44 -15.37 10.13
CA VAL A 223 6.23 -14.71 10.62
C VAL A 223 5.67 -15.43 11.85
N VAL A 224 5.58 -16.76 11.86
CA VAL A 224 5.07 -17.52 13.01
C VAL A 224 5.96 -17.34 14.23
N ILE A 225 7.28 -17.54 14.09
CA ILE A 225 8.24 -17.41 15.18
C ILE A 225 8.21 -15.99 15.77
N MET A 226 8.18 -14.97 14.92
CA MET A 226 8.21 -13.58 15.39
C MET A 226 6.90 -13.15 16.04
N ASN A 227 5.75 -13.70 15.62
CA ASN A 227 4.49 -13.45 16.31
C ASN A 227 4.48 -14.12 17.70
N GLU A 228 4.96 -15.36 17.80
CA GLU A 228 5.10 -16.07 19.08
C GLU A 228 6.02 -15.32 20.05
N LEU A 229 7.22 -14.93 19.61
CA LEU A 229 8.17 -14.17 20.44
C LEU A 229 7.60 -12.84 20.93
N ARG A 230 6.75 -12.20 20.12
CA ARG A 230 6.08 -10.93 20.44
C ARG A 230 4.77 -11.11 21.22
N GLY A 231 4.44 -12.34 21.61
CA GLY A 231 3.27 -12.64 22.43
C GLY A 231 1.93 -12.53 21.71
N TYR A 232 1.90 -12.65 20.38
CA TYR A 232 0.66 -12.86 19.63
C TYR A 232 0.29 -14.35 19.62
N GLU A 233 -0.99 -14.66 19.79
CA GLU A 233 -1.57 -16.00 19.66
C GLU A 233 -1.41 -16.54 18.23
N SER A 234 -1.46 -15.66 17.23
CA SER A 234 -1.28 -16.04 15.83
C SER A 234 -0.90 -14.85 14.94
N ALA A 235 -0.41 -15.16 13.73
CA ALA A 235 -0.22 -14.14 12.69
C ALA A 235 -1.53 -13.42 12.32
N LEU A 236 -2.68 -14.10 12.47
CA LEU A 236 -3.99 -13.51 12.22
C LEU A 236 -4.35 -12.49 13.28
N GLU A 237 -4.11 -12.76 14.56
CA GLU A 237 -4.36 -11.81 15.65
C GLU A 237 -3.62 -10.48 15.42
N LYS A 238 -2.32 -10.55 15.11
CA LYS A 238 -1.55 -9.34 14.77
C LYS A 238 -2.18 -8.58 13.60
N THR A 239 -2.57 -9.29 12.54
CA THR A 239 -3.18 -8.68 11.35
C THR A 239 -4.51 -8.01 11.68
N LEU A 240 -5.33 -8.64 12.53
CA LEU A 240 -6.60 -8.12 13.03
C LEU A 240 -6.39 -6.84 13.85
N ASN A 241 -5.42 -6.84 14.77
CA ASN A 241 -5.07 -5.67 15.57
C ASN A 241 -4.61 -4.51 14.69
N GLN A 242 -3.71 -4.76 13.73
CA GLN A 242 -3.23 -3.73 12.80
C GLN A 242 -4.34 -3.16 11.91
N SER A 243 -5.33 -3.99 11.56
CA SER A 243 -6.49 -3.63 10.74
C SER A 243 -7.64 -3.02 11.55
N ASN A 244 -7.52 -2.90 12.88
CA ASN A 244 -8.60 -2.52 13.79
C ASN A 244 -9.88 -3.37 13.57
N MET A 245 -9.69 -4.67 13.36
CA MET A 245 -10.76 -5.61 12.99
C MET A 245 -10.86 -6.74 14.02
N THR A 246 -12.06 -7.15 14.39
CA THR A 246 -12.26 -8.34 15.24
C THR A 246 -12.29 -9.62 14.41
N ALA A 247 -11.96 -10.76 15.03
CA ALA A 247 -12.09 -12.07 14.39
C ALA A 247 -13.52 -12.32 13.90
N ASP A 248 -14.53 -11.92 14.68
CA ASP A 248 -15.95 -12.07 14.31
C ASP A 248 -16.32 -11.27 13.06
N THR A 249 -15.73 -10.09 12.86
CA THR A 249 -15.97 -9.26 11.67
C THR A 249 -15.39 -9.96 10.43
N LEU A 250 -14.16 -10.48 10.53
CA LEU A 250 -13.53 -11.25 9.45
C LEU A 250 -14.32 -12.54 9.14
N ASN A 251 -14.70 -13.29 10.18
CA ASN A 251 -15.48 -14.52 10.04
C ASN A 251 -16.83 -14.23 9.39
N SER A 252 -17.52 -13.16 9.79
CA SER A 252 -18.78 -12.75 9.17
C SER A 252 -18.63 -12.45 7.67
N MET A 253 -17.54 -11.80 7.26
CA MET A 253 -17.23 -11.58 5.85
C MET A 253 -17.01 -12.91 5.11
N ILE A 254 -16.20 -13.82 5.67
CA ILE A 254 -15.90 -15.12 5.07
C ILE A 254 -17.16 -15.98 4.94
N GLU A 255 -18.00 -16.05 5.97
CA GLU A 255 -19.25 -16.80 5.92
C GLU A 255 -20.24 -16.18 4.91
N SER A 256 -20.35 -14.85 4.86
CA SER A 256 -21.15 -14.18 3.82
C SER A 256 -20.67 -14.52 2.40
N MET A 257 -19.35 -14.60 2.19
CA MET A 257 -18.78 -15.03 0.89
C MET A 257 -19.12 -16.50 0.57
N LYS A 258 -19.07 -17.40 1.58
CA LYS A 258 -19.45 -18.82 1.41
C LYS A 258 -20.94 -18.97 1.12
N ASP A 259 -21.80 -18.22 1.80
CA ASP A 259 -23.24 -18.23 1.59
C ASP A 259 -23.62 -17.70 0.21
N PHE A 260 -22.86 -16.73 -0.32
CA PHE A 260 -23.08 -16.18 -1.66
C PHE A 260 -22.48 -17.03 -2.77
N ARG A 261 -21.68 -18.05 -2.45
CA ARG A 261 -21.04 -18.96 -3.41
C ARG A 261 -22.01 -19.53 -4.46
N PRO A 262 -23.25 -19.95 -4.14
CA PRO A 262 -24.19 -20.46 -5.15
C PRO A 262 -24.54 -19.44 -6.24
N HIS A 263 -24.52 -18.13 -5.94
CA HIS A 263 -24.73 -17.09 -6.95
C HIS A 263 -23.52 -16.95 -7.88
N PHE A 264 -22.32 -17.04 -7.32
CA PHE A 264 -21.09 -17.06 -8.12
C PHE A 264 -21.03 -18.31 -9.02
N GLU A 265 -21.40 -19.49 -8.49
CA GLU A 265 -21.51 -20.71 -9.29
C GLU A 265 -22.55 -20.60 -10.42
N ARG A 266 -23.70 -19.96 -10.17
CA ARG A 266 -24.71 -19.68 -11.20
C ARG A 266 -24.14 -18.78 -12.31
N TYR A 267 -23.36 -17.77 -11.95
CA TYR A 267 -22.67 -16.92 -12.93
C TYR A 267 -21.69 -17.73 -13.77
N LEU A 268 -20.83 -18.54 -13.15
CA LEU A 268 -19.84 -19.35 -13.87
C LEU A 268 -20.52 -20.39 -14.79
N LYS A 269 -21.63 -21.00 -14.37
CA LYS A 269 -22.45 -21.88 -15.23
C LYS A 269 -23.07 -21.13 -16.41
N ALA A 270 -23.61 -19.93 -16.19
CA ALA A 270 -24.15 -19.11 -17.26
C ALA A 270 -23.06 -18.69 -18.27
N LYS A 271 -21.87 -18.32 -17.77
CA LYS A 271 -20.71 -18.00 -18.61
C LYS A 271 -20.23 -19.23 -19.38
N ALA A 272 -20.19 -20.41 -18.75
CA ALA A 272 -19.87 -21.68 -19.42
C ALA A 272 -20.82 -21.92 -20.61
N THR A 273 -22.13 -21.83 -20.38
CA THR A 273 -23.15 -21.97 -21.44
C THR A 273 -22.96 -20.94 -22.55
N TYR A 274 -22.71 -19.68 -22.19
CA TYR A 274 -22.48 -18.59 -23.16
C TYR A 274 -21.27 -18.85 -24.06
N LEU A 275 -20.19 -19.41 -23.50
CA LEU A 275 -18.96 -19.75 -24.22
C LEU A 275 -19.01 -21.15 -24.88
N GLY A 276 -20.12 -21.88 -24.76
CA GLY A 276 -20.33 -23.17 -25.40
C GLY A 276 -19.81 -24.40 -24.62
N HIS A 277 -19.45 -24.23 -23.35
CA HIS A 277 -18.99 -25.32 -22.49
C HIS A 277 -20.16 -26.09 -21.85
N LYS A 278 -20.01 -27.42 -21.74
CA LYS A 278 -21.05 -28.33 -21.22
C LYS A 278 -20.76 -28.87 -19.82
N ASP A 279 -19.48 -28.98 -19.44
CA ASP A 279 -19.04 -29.64 -18.20
C ASP A 279 -18.54 -28.64 -17.14
N GLY A 280 -18.99 -27.39 -17.23
CA GLY A 280 -18.52 -26.27 -16.41
C GLY A 280 -17.55 -25.35 -17.15
N LEU A 281 -17.18 -24.24 -16.52
CA LEU A 281 -16.26 -23.26 -17.11
C LEU A 281 -14.81 -23.72 -16.86
N PRO A 282 -13.99 -23.98 -17.89
CA PRO A 282 -12.57 -24.23 -17.72
C PRO A 282 -11.87 -23.02 -17.10
N PHE A 283 -10.80 -23.25 -16.34
CA PHE A 283 -10.11 -22.17 -15.63
C PHE A 283 -9.56 -21.09 -16.59
N TYR A 284 -9.06 -21.50 -17.76
CA TYR A 284 -8.55 -20.60 -18.79
C TYR A 284 -9.63 -19.66 -19.39
N ASP A 285 -10.92 -19.94 -19.15
CA ASP A 285 -12.04 -19.09 -19.60
C ASP A 285 -12.65 -18.23 -18.49
N MET A 286 -12.09 -18.28 -17.28
CA MET A 286 -12.51 -17.42 -16.17
C MET A 286 -12.48 -15.93 -16.56
N PHE A 287 -11.47 -15.52 -17.32
CA PHE A 287 -11.26 -14.13 -17.75
C PHE A 287 -11.66 -13.85 -19.20
N ALA A 288 -12.21 -14.85 -19.91
CA ALA A 288 -12.69 -14.67 -21.27
C ALA A 288 -13.66 -13.48 -21.36
N PRO A 289 -13.50 -12.58 -22.35
CA PRO A 289 -14.41 -11.45 -22.52
C PRO A 289 -15.83 -11.96 -22.84
N VAL A 290 -16.83 -11.32 -22.25
CA VAL A 290 -18.26 -11.61 -22.51
C VAL A 290 -18.85 -10.43 -23.24
N GLY A 291 -19.48 -10.68 -24.39
CA GLY A 291 -20.00 -9.63 -25.26
C GLY A 291 -18.91 -8.91 -26.07
N LYS A 292 -19.28 -7.76 -26.65
CA LYS A 292 -18.39 -6.87 -27.39
C LYS A 292 -18.43 -5.49 -26.74
N LEU A 293 -17.27 -4.91 -26.50
CA LEU A 293 -17.13 -3.60 -25.85
C LEU A 293 -16.42 -2.67 -26.84
N ASP A 294 -17.20 -2.17 -27.80
CA ASP A 294 -16.67 -1.35 -28.91
C ASP A 294 -16.78 0.16 -28.61
N LYS A 295 -17.35 0.54 -27.45
CA LYS A 295 -17.54 1.94 -27.08
C LYS A 295 -16.24 2.53 -26.52
N THR A 296 -15.80 3.62 -27.13
CA THR A 296 -14.71 4.46 -26.63
C THR A 296 -15.28 5.78 -26.12
N TYR A 297 -14.56 6.42 -25.20
CA TYR A 297 -14.90 7.74 -24.67
C TYR A 297 -13.71 8.67 -24.87
N THR A 298 -13.99 9.89 -25.31
CA THR A 298 -13.06 11.01 -25.17
C THR A 298 -12.91 11.39 -23.70
N PHE A 299 -11.85 12.13 -23.35
CA PHE A 299 -11.65 12.58 -21.97
C PHE A 299 -12.80 13.47 -21.48
N ASP A 300 -13.31 14.35 -22.33
CA ASP A 300 -14.40 15.26 -21.97
C ASP A 300 -15.72 14.50 -21.74
N GLU A 301 -16.04 13.51 -22.56
CA GLU A 301 -17.21 12.65 -22.33
C GLU A 301 -17.09 11.86 -21.01
N ALA A 302 -15.91 11.34 -20.70
CA ALA A 302 -15.64 10.65 -19.45
C ALA A 302 -15.77 11.59 -18.24
N LYS A 303 -15.22 12.81 -18.35
CA LYS A 303 -15.35 13.87 -17.34
C LYS A 303 -16.81 14.21 -17.07
N ASP A 304 -17.59 14.46 -18.13
CA ASP A 304 -19.00 14.82 -17.99
C ASP A 304 -19.81 13.68 -17.35
N THR A 305 -19.55 12.44 -17.75
CA THR A 305 -20.17 11.24 -17.14
C THR A 305 -19.86 11.15 -15.64
N VAL A 306 -18.61 11.38 -15.24
CA VAL A 306 -18.20 11.34 -13.82
C VAL A 306 -18.86 12.48 -13.03
N LEU A 307 -18.89 13.69 -13.59
CA LEU A 307 -19.53 14.84 -12.94
C LEU A 307 -21.04 14.62 -12.77
N GLU A 308 -21.73 14.15 -13.80
CA GLU A 308 -23.16 13.83 -13.74
C GLU A 308 -23.44 12.79 -12.64
N ALA A 309 -22.68 11.70 -12.59
CA ALA A 309 -22.83 10.67 -11.57
C ALA A 309 -22.60 11.21 -10.16
N PHE A 310 -21.56 12.05 -9.97
CA PHE A 310 -21.23 12.60 -8.66
C PHE A 310 -22.24 13.64 -8.20
N TYR A 311 -22.73 14.51 -9.08
CA TYR A 311 -23.81 15.44 -8.77
C TYR A 311 -25.14 14.72 -8.50
N GLY A 312 -25.41 13.63 -9.22
CA GLY A 312 -26.57 12.77 -8.97
C GLY A 312 -26.56 12.13 -7.57
N TYR A 313 -25.38 11.93 -6.98
CA TYR A 313 -25.23 11.44 -5.62
C TYR A 313 -25.19 12.55 -4.57
N SER A 314 -24.33 13.56 -4.74
CA SER A 314 -24.12 14.63 -3.76
C SER A 314 -23.54 15.90 -4.41
N PRO A 315 -24.18 17.08 -4.22
CA PRO A 315 -23.64 18.34 -4.72
C PRO A 315 -22.21 18.62 -4.24
N ARG A 316 -21.89 18.29 -2.99
CA ARG A 316 -20.53 18.48 -2.44
C ARG A 316 -19.48 17.64 -3.14
N LEU A 317 -19.81 16.40 -3.54
CA LEU A 317 -18.89 15.53 -4.26
C LEU A 317 -18.72 15.99 -5.71
N GLY A 318 -19.81 16.40 -6.36
CA GLY A 318 -19.79 17.01 -7.68
C GLY A 318 -18.91 18.27 -7.71
N ASP A 319 -19.09 19.19 -6.77
CA ASP A 319 -18.29 20.41 -6.66
C ASP A 319 -16.80 20.11 -6.40
N PHE A 320 -16.49 19.10 -5.59
CA PHE A 320 -15.12 18.67 -5.35
C PHE A 320 -14.47 18.11 -6.63
N ALA A 321 -15.15 17.24 -7.37
CA ALA A 321 -14.63 16.70 -8.63
C ALA A 321 -14.49 17.79 -9.69
N LYS A 322 -15.47 18.69 -9.80
CA LYS A 322 -15.40 19.86 -10.68
C LYS A 322 -14.16 20.69 -10.38
N LYS A 323 -13.91 21.00 -9.09
CA LYS A 323 -12.70 21.71 -8.67
C LYS A 323 -11.43 20.96 -9.08
N ALA A 324 -11.36 19.64 -8.92
CA ALA A 324 -10.20 18.85 -9.32
C ALA A 324 -9.89 18.95 -10.82
N PHE A 325 -10.92 18.96 -11.68
CA PHE A 325 -10.73 19.21 -13.11
C PHE A 325 -10.31 20.65 -13.40
N GLU A 326 -10.95 21.64 -12.78
CA GLU A 326 -10.66 23.07 -13.00
C GLU A 326 -9.29 23.49 -12.49
N LYS A 327 -8.79 22.84 -11.44
CA LYS A 327 -7.46 23.06 -10.85
C LYS A 327 -6.38 22.16 -11.44
N GLU A 328 -6.68 21.44 -12.51
CA GLU A 328 -5.72 20.57 -13.20
C GLU A 328 -5.07 19.55 -12.24
N TRP A 329 -5.79 18.99 -11.27
CA TRP A 329 -5.24 18.00 -10.31
C TRP A 329 -5.03 16.60 -10.92
N ILE A 330 -5.41 16.41 -12.19
CA ILE A 330 -5.45 15.10 -12.85
C ILE A 330 -4.47 15.08 -14.02
N ASP A 331 -3.45 14.21 -13.94
CA ASP A 331 -2.56 13.93 -15.05
C ASP A 331 -3.07 12.70 -15.82
N VAL A 332 -3.75 12.93 -16.94
CA VAL A 332 -4.59 11.93 -17.61
C VAL A 332 -3.79 11.06 -18.60
N TYR A 333 -3.14 11.70 -19.58
CA TYR A 333 -2.70 10.99 -20.77
C TYR A 333 -1.41 10.19 -20.54
N PRO A 334 -1.31 8.95 -21.07
CA PRO A 334 -0.05 8.22 -21.14
C PRO A 334 0.98 8.99 -21.98
N ARG A 335 2.23 9.00 -21.54
CA ARG A 335 3.36 9.57 -22.28
C ARG A 335 4.64 8.84 -21.92
N LYS A 336 5.66 8.93 -22.79
CA LYS A 336 7.00 8.39 -22.51
C LYS A 336 7.50 8.99 -21.19
N GLY A 337 8.03 8.12 -20.32
CA GLY A 337 8.52 8.51 -19.00
C GLY A 337 7.45 8.58 -17.92
N LYS A 338 6.13 8.62 -18.21
CA LYS A 338 5.11 8.63 -17.14
C LYS A 338 4.95 7.24 -16.52
N ARG A 339 4.76 7.19 -15.19
CA ARG A 339 4.43 5.95 -14.46
C ARG A 339 3.11 5.35 -14.97
N GLY A 340 3.08 4.05 -15.21
CA GLY A 340 1.87 3.33 -15.62
C GLY A 340 0.86 3.09 -14.49
N GLY A 341 -0.38 2.76 -14.85
CA GLY A 341 -1.49 2.55 -13.91
C GLY A 341 -2.20 3.84 -13.50
N ALA A 342 -2.96 3.76 -12.41
CA ALA A 342 -3.68 4.89 -11.81
C ALA A 342 -3.52 4.86 -10.28
N PHE A 343 -3.43 6.04 -9.65
CA PHE A 343 -3.33 6.21 -8.21
C PHE A 343 -3.88 7.58 -7.79
N CYS A 344 -4.15 7.77 -6.51
CA CYS A 344 -4.63 9.03 -5.93
C CYS A 344 -3.82 9.44 -4.70
#